data_AF-U5DAB7-F1
#
_entry.id   AF-U5DAB7-F1
#
_cell.length_a   1.000
_cell.length_b   1.000
_cell.length_c   1.000
_cell.angle_alpha   90.00
_cell.angle_beta   90.00
_cell.angle_gamma   90.00
#
_symmetry.space_group_name_H-M   'P 1'
#
loop_
_entity.id
_entity.type
_entity.pdbx_description
1 polymer ?
#
loop_
_entity_poly.entity_id
_entity_poly.type
_entity_poly.pdbx_seq_one_letter_code
_entity_poly.pdbx_strand_id
1 'polypeptide(L)' 'MVECAARGTGTPCVGPATRRCGLCGAVSYCSPSHQIAHWGHHKEECGRLEQQMRDMDTLNDFPFTFSTEATFQHCFTLSI' A
#
# COMPACT_ATOMS: atom_id res chain seq x y z
N MET A 1 -14.35 1.09 3.42
CA MET A 1 -14.54 -0.16 2.65
C MET A 1 -13.63 -0.07 1.44
N VAL A 2 -12.79 -1.08 1.18
CA VAL A 2 -11.91 -1.06 0.02
C VAL A 2 -12.71 -1.40 -1.24
N GLU A 3 -12.47 -0.68 -2.33
CA GLU A 3 -13.15 -0.92 -3.62
C GLU A 3 -12.50 -2.07 -4.39
N CYS A 4 -13.30 -2.70 -5.27
CA CYS A 4 -12.77 -3.72 -6.19
C CYS A 4 -11.90 -3.05 -7.25
N ALA A 5 -10.65 -3.49 -7.39
CA ALA A 5 -9.71 -2.95 -8.37
C ALA A 5 -10.12 -3.22 -9.82
N ALA A 6 -10.95 -4.24 -10.06
CA ALA A 6 -11.47 -4.56 -11.38
C ALA A 6 -12.84 -3.91 -11.66
N ARG A 7 -13.30 -2.97 -10.82
CA ARG A 7 -14.61 -2.35 -10.99
C ARG A 7 -14.70 -1.66 -12.35
N GLY A 8 -15.79 -1.93 -13.08
CA GLY A 8 -15.98 -1.45 -14.45
C GLY A 8 -15.39 -2.35 -15.54
N THR A 9 -14.75 -3.48 -15.20
CA THR A 9 -14.23 -4.44 -16.19
C THR A 9 -15.18 -5.62 -16.37
N GLY A 10 -15.76 -5.74 -17.57
CA GLY A 10 -16.52 -6.91 -18.03
C GLY A 10 -17.85 -7.15 -17.30
N THR A 11 -17.79 -7.65 -16.07
CA THR A 11 -18.95 -8.06 -15.26
C THR A 11 -19.12 -7.19 -14.02
N PRO A 12 -20.35 -6.99 -13.53
CA PRO A 12 -20.60 -6.19 -12.33
C PRO A 12 -19.97 -6.82 -11.08
N CYS A 13 -19.66 -5.97 -10.09
CA CYS A 13 -19.18 -6.43 -8.79
C CYS A 13 -20.27 -7.20 -8.05
N VAL A 14 -19.88 -8.30 -7.40
CA VAL A 14 -20.79 -9.20 -6.68
C VAL A 14 -20.92 -8.85 -5.20
N GLY A 15 -20.12 -7.89 -4.70
CA GLY A 15 -20.09 -7.51 -3.30
C GLY A 15 -18.84 -6.71 -2.94
N PRO A 16 -18.54 -6.55 -1.64
CA PRO A 16 -17.35 -5.86 -1.17
C PRO A 16 -16.07 -6.58 -1.57
N ALA A 17 -15.00 -5.83 -1.80
CA ALA A 17 -13.70 -6.39 -2.17
C ALA A 17 -12.96 -6.89 -0.94
N THR A 18 -13.17 -8.15 -0.56
CA THR A 18 -12.53 -8.76 0.63
C THR A 18 -11.26 -9.53 0.31
N ARG A 19 -10.98 -9.80 -0.98
CA ARG A 19 -9.86 -10.64 -1.40
C ARG A 19 -8.70 -9.78 -1.90
N ARG A 20 -7.63 -9.67 -1.12
CA ARG A 20 -6.41 -8.98 -1.55
C ARG A 20 -5.62 -9.84 -2.54
N CYS A 21 -4.83 -9.17 -3.40
CA CYS A 21 -3.82 -9.86 -4.20
C CYS A 21 -2.85 -10.58 -3.25
N GLY A 22 -2.64 -11.88 -3.46
CA GLY A 22 -1.80 -12.69 -2.56
C GLY A 22 -0.31 -12.36 -2.61
N LEU A 23 0.15 -11.68 -3.67
CA LEU A 23 1.54 -11.23 -3.78
C LEU A 23 1.69 -9.85 -3.14
N CYS A 24 1.17 -8.81 -3.80
CA CYS A 24 1.41 -7.45 -3.34
C CYS A 24 0.57 -7.02 -2.15
N GLY A 25 -0.58 -7.64 -1.86
CA GLY A 25 -1.50 -7.21 -0.80
C GLY A 25 -2.25 -5.88 -1.04
N ALA A 26 -1.86 -5.08 -2.04
CA ALA A 26 -2.25 -3.67 -2.16
C ALA A 26 -3.65 -3.46 -2.71
N VAL A 27 -4.05 -4.29 -3.66
CA VAL A 27 -5.35 -4.21 -4.33
C VAL A 27 -6.27 -5.33 -3.86
N SER A 28 -7.58 -5.05 -3.86
CA SER A 28 -8.61 -6.00 -3.43
C SER A 28 -9.63 -6.26 -4.54
N TYR A 29 -10.21 -7.45 -4.54
CA TYR A 29 -11.18 -7.93 -5.51
C TYR A 29 -12.41 -8.51 -4.81
N CYS A 30 -13.58 -8.36 -5.43
CA CYS A 30 -14.80 -9.02 -4.93
C CYS A 30 -14.90 -10.49 -5.38
N SER A 31 -14.14 -10.91 -6.41
CA SER A 31 -14.15 -12.27 -6.94
C SER A 31 -12.82 -12.66 -7.61
N PRO A 32 -12.53 -13.97 -7.75
CA PRO A 32 -11.37 -14.44 -8.51
C PRO A 32 -11.41 -14.05 -9.99
N SER A 33 -12.60 -13.98 -10.59
CA SER A 33 -12.76 -13.58 -11.99
C SER A 33 -12.30 -12.14 -12.22
N HIS A 34 -12.60 -11.24 -11.29
CA HIS A 34 -12.12 -9.86 -11.31
C HIS A 34 -10.60 -9.75 -11.14
N GLN A 35 -9.99 -10.60 -10.31
CA GLN A 35 -8.53 -10.65 -10.21
C GLN A 35 -7.88 -11.10 -11.52
N ILE A 36 -8.42 -12.15 -12.17
CA ILE A 36 -7.89 -12.67 -13.44
C ILE A 36 -8.08 -11.65 -14.56
N ALA A 37 -9.24 -11.00 -14.64
CA ALA A 37 -9.51 -9.97 -15.64
C ALA A 37 -8.60 -8.75 -15.48
N HIS A 38 -8.34 -8.33 -14.24
CA HIS A 38 -7.46 -7.19 -13.94
C HIS A 38 -5.96 -7.53 -14.06
N TRP A 39 -5.59 -8.82 -14.07
CA TRP A 39 -4.19 -9.27 -14.06
C TRP A 39 -3.35 -8.68 -15.20
N GLY A 40 -3.94 -8.50 -16.39
CA GLY A 40 -3.26 -7.94 -17.55
C GLY A 40 -2.64 -6.57 -17.27
N HIS A 41 -3.35 -5.71 -16.55
CA HIS A 41 -2.86 -4.38 -16.14
C HIS A 41 -2.09 -4.44 -14.81
N HIS A 42 -2.58 -5.26 -13.86
CA HIS A 42 -2.01 -5.31 -12.51
C HIS A 42 -0.58 -5.85 -12.47
N LYS A 43 -0.24 -6.84 -13.32
CA LYS A 43 1.03 -7.58 -13.23
C LYS A 43 2.26 -6.69 -13.30
N GLU A 44 2.20 -5.59 -14.07
CA GLU A 44 3.33 -4.68 -14.27
C GLU A 44 3.63 -3.90 -12.99
N GLU A 45 2.59 -3.54 -12.25
CA GLU A 45 2.69 -2.79 -10.98
C GLU A 45 2.79 -3.70 -9.75
N CYS A 46 2.44 -4.99 -9.87
CA CYS A 46 2.32 -5.90 -8.75
C CYS A 46 3.63 -6.02 -7.96
N GLY A 47 4.77 -6.15 -8.63
CA GLY A 47 6.08 -6.25 -7.96
C GLY A 47 6.48 -4.96 -7.23
N ARG A 48 6.20 -3.79 -7.82
CA ARG A 48 6.46 -2.49 -7.18
C ARG A 48 5.60 -2.31 -5.94
N LEU A 49 4.32 -2.64 -6.03
CA LEU A 49 3.38 -2.57 -4.91
C LEU A 49 3.75 -3.53 -3.78
N GLU A 50 4.25 -4.72 -4.11
CA GLU A 50 4.72 -5.68 -3.12
C GLU A 50 5.88 -5.11 -2.28
N GLN A 51 6.88 -4.49 -2.93
CA GLN A 51 7.97 -3.82 -2.22
C GLN A 51 7.45 -2.69 -1.33
N GLN A 52 6.57 -1.83 -1.86
CA GLN A 52 5.99 -0.73 -1.10
C GLN A 52 5.22 -1.21 0.13
N MET A 53 4.52 -2.35 0.04
CA MET A 53 3.79 -2.90 1.18
C MET A 53 4.71 -3.51 2.24
N ARG A 54 5.83 -4.14 1.84
CA ARG A 54 6.86 -4.57 2.80
C ARG A 54 7.47 -3.39 3.55
N ASP A 55 7.79 -2.31 2.84
CA ASP A 55 8.39 -1.13 3.43
C ASP A 55 7.42 -0.42 4.39
N MET A 56 6.12 -0.36 4.04
CA MET A 56 5.08 0.15 4.91
C MET A 56 4.92 -0.66 6.20
N ASP A 57 5.03 -1.99 6.14
CA ASP A 57 5.00 -2.83 7.34
C ASP A 57 6.16 -2.48 8.28
N THR A 58 7.35 -2.26 7.71
CA THR A 58 8.55 -1.86 8.44
C THR A 58 8.41 -0.47 9.08
N LEU A 59 7.77 0.48 8.39
CA LEU A 59 7.48 1.81 8.93
C LEU A 59 6.45 1.79 10.06
N ASN A 60 5.47 0.87 10.01
CA ASN A 60 4.52 0.71 11.11
C ASN A 60 5.16 0.01 12.32
N ASP A 61 6.15 -0.86 12.10
CA ASP A 61 6.94 -1.48 13.18
C ASP A 61 7.96 -0.50 13.78
N PHE A 62 8.27 0.61 13.09
CA PHE A 62 9.22 1.58 13.61
C PHE A 62 8.68 2.26 14.87
N PRO A 63 9.32 2.05 16.04
CA PRO A 63 8.93 2.72 17.25
C PRO A 63 9.40 4.17 17.11
N PHE A 64 8.51 5.05 16.63
CA PHE A 64 8.69 6.48 16.81
C PHE A 64 8.65 6.78 18.31
N THR A 65 9.73 6.48 19.01
CA THR A 65 10.07 7.12 20.26
C THR A 65 10.59 8.50 19.86
N PHE A 66 9.66 9.44 19.79
CA PHE A 66 9.99 10.85 19.67
C PHE A 66 10.79 11.24 20.92
N SER A 67 12.11 11.19 20.84
CA SER A 67 13.01 11.71 21.87
C SER A 67 13.18 13.21 21.66
N THR A 68 12.63 14.00 22.58
CA THR A 68 12.73 15.47 22.63
C THR A 68 14.17 16.01 22.67
N GLU A 69 15.16 15.14 22.86
CA GLU A 69 16.58 15.49 22.94
C GLU A 69 17.23 15.71 21.56
N ALA A 70 16.65 15.18 20.48
CA ALA A 70 17.23 15.26 19.13
C ALA A 70 17.03 16.62 18.42
N THR A 71 16.23 17.54 18.99
CA THR A 71 15.92 18.85 18.37
C THR A 71 16.85 19.99 18.80
N PHE A 72 17.79 19.78 19.72
CA PHE A 72 18.56 20.88 20.32
C PHE A 72 19.87 21.27 19.63
N GLN A 73 20.32 20.57 18.58
CA GLN A 73 21.67 20.77 18.06
C GLN A 73 21.75 21.46 16.69
N HIS A 74 20.83 22.38 16.35
CA HIS A 74 20.88 23.08 15.05
C HIS A 74 20.49 24.57 15.05
N CYS A 75 20.68 25.32 16.15
CA CYS A 75 20.38 26.77 16.09
C CYS A 75 21.30 27.78 16.81
N PHE A 76 22.54 27.47 17.23
CA PHE A 76 23.43 28.54 17.71
C PHE A 76 24.92 28.26 17.46
N THR A 77 25.41 28.47 16.22
CA THR A 77 26.79 28.94 15.97
C THR A 77 26.92 29.62 14.60
N LEU A 78 25.96 30.49 14.23
CA LEU A 78 26.14 31.41 13.10
C LEU A 78 25.61 32.78 13.50
N SER A 79 26.40 33.52 14.29
CA SER A 79 26.45 34.98 14.32
C SER A 79 27.56 35.44 15.27
N ILE A 80 28.64 35.94 14.66
CA ILE A 80 29.58 37.00 15.11
C ILE A 80 30.29 36.78 16.45
#